data_AF-A0A958ZD52-F1
#
_entry.id   AF-A0A958ZD52-F1
#
_cell.length_a   1.000
_cell.length_b   1.000
_cell.length_c   1.000
_cell.angle_alpha   90.00
_cell.angle_beta   90.00
_cell.angle_gamma   90.00
#
_symmetry.space_group_name_H-M   'P 1'
#
loop_
_entity.id
_entity.type
_entity.pdbx_description
1 polymer ?
#
loop_
_entity_poly.entity_id
_entity_poly.type
_entity_poly.pdbx_seq_one_letter_code
_entity_poly.pdbx_strand_id
1 'polypeptide(L)'
;MEIVTKELTTNGKPIKVHGISTGNVSVKSKFRETNKKGILALLSFLLDREFTEWMPIWTWVIEHPEGIFVIDTGENSKVSERNYFKSSGA
;
A
#
# COMPACT_ATOMS: atom_id res chain seq x y z
N MET A 1 1.35 -12.66 6.45
CA MET A 1 0.56 -12.50 5.22
C MET A 1 -0.90 -12.66 5.62
N GLU A 2 -1.62 -11.55 5.65
CA GLU A 2 -3.05 -11.50 5.97
C GLU A 2 -3.85 -11.55 4.66
N ILE A 3 -4.96 -12.29 4.63
CA ILE A 3 -5.86 -12.35 3.48
C ILE A 3 -7.28 -12.05 3.96
N VAL A 4 -7.91 -11.07 3.33
CA VAL A 4 -9.31 -10.72 3.56
C VAL A 4 -10.08 -10.95 2.26
N THR A 5 -11.16 -11.72 2.30
CA THR A 5 -12.00 -11.98 1.12
C THR A 5 -13.40 -11.41 1.33
N LYS A 6 -13.93 -10.77 0.30
CA LYS A 6 -15.31 -10.27 0.28
C LYS A 6 -16.00 -10.71 -1.00
N GLU A 7 -17.19 -11.27 -0.84
CA GLU A 7 -18.09 -11.55 -1.96
C GLU A 7 -18.93 -10.30 -2.23
N LEU A 8 -19.02 -9.91 -3.49
CA LEU A 8 -19.76 -8.74 -3.95
C LEU A 8 -20.54 -9.10 -5.23
N THR A 9 -21.34 -8.18 -5.71
CA THR A 9 -22.08 -8.32 -6.97
C THR A 9 -21.80 -7.13 -7.88
N THR A 10 -21.52 -7.39 -9.16
CA THR A 10 -21.42 -6.37 -10.20
C THR A 10 -22.29 -6.79 -11.38
N ASN A 11 -23.13 -5.88 -11.90
CA ASN A 11 -24.06 -6.16 -13.01
C ASN A 11 -24.89 -7.44 -12.81
N GLY A 12 -25.32 -7.71 -11.56
CA GLY A 12 -26.10 -8.90 -11.21
C GLY A 12 -25.30 -10.22 -11.17
N LYS A 13 -23.98 -10.19 -11.39
CA LYS A 13 -23.11 -11.38 -11.29
C LYS A 13 -22.25 -11.32 -10.04
N PRO A 14 -22.05 -12.45 -9.34
CA PRO A 14 -21.17 -12.50 -8.17
C PRO A 14 -19.71 -12.29 -8.57
N ILE A 15 -18.95 -11.65 -7.69
CA ILE A 15 -17.49 -11.50 -7.77
C ILE A 15 -16.89 -11.77 -6.40
N LYS A 16 -15.61 -12.18 -6.37
CA LYS A 16 -14.82 -12.28 -5.14
C LYS A 16 -13.65 -11.33 -5.21
N VAL A 17 -13.46 -10.57 -4.14
CA VAL A 17 -12.34 -9.64 -4.00
C VAL A 17 -11.49 -10.09 -2.82
N HIS A 18 -10.22 -10.37 -3.08
CA HIS A 18 -9.23 -10.77 -2.09
C HIS A 18 -8.24 -9.62 -1.89
N GLY A 19 -8.15 -9.10 -0.68
CA GLY A 19 -7.04 -8.27 -0.25
C GLY A 19 -5.96 -9.16 0.38
N ILE A 20 -4.74 -9.11 -0.16
CA ILE A 20 -3.59 -9.88 0.30
C ILE A 20 -2.52 -8.90 0.80
N SER A 21 -2.17 -8.97 2.07
CA SER A 21 -1.12 -8.14 2.65
C SER A 21 0.24 -8.76 2.38
N THR A 22 1.07 -8.08 1.59
CA THR A 22 2.44 -8.52 1.23
C THR A 22 3.48 -8.09 2.26
N GLY A 23 3.10 -7.24 3.20
CA GLY A 23 3.99 -6.70 4.22
C GLY A 23 3.32 -5.52 4.93
N ASN A 24 4.05 -4.89 5.84
CA ASN A 24 3.60 -3.69 6.54
C ASN A 24 4.58 -2.55 6.30
N VAL A 25 4.07 -1.33 6.28
CA VAL A 25 4.86 -0.10 6.22
C VAL A 25 4.49 0.82 7.38
N SER A 26 5.49 1.51 7.90
CA SER A 26 5.33 2.61 8.85
C SER A 26 6.11 3.79 8.29
N VAL A 27 5.43 4.92 8.14
CA VAL A 27 6.01 6.16 7.60
C VAL A 27 5.86 7.27 8.62
N LYS A 28 6.60 8.37 8.48
CA LYS A 28 6.36 9.55 9.34
C LYS A 28 4.91 10.02 9.21
N SER A 29 4.25 10.28 10.34
CA SER A 29 2.83 10.65 10.42
C SER A 29 2.43 11.76 9.44
N LYS A 30 3.31 12.75 9.24
CA LYS A 30 3.03 13.88 8.35
C LYS A 30 2.91 13.50 6.89
N PHE A 31 3.50 12.39 6.42
CA PHE A 31 3.24 11.88 5.07
C PHE A 31 1.76 11.55 4.84
N ARG A 32 1.03 11.15 5.89
CA ARG A 32 -0.39 10.80 5.82
C ARG A 32 -1.31 11.99 6.07
N GLU A 33 -0.91 12.90 6.98
CA GLU A 33 -1.84 13.86 7.58
C GLU A 33 -1.64 15.31 7.14
N THR A 34 -0.49 15.66 6.55
CA THR A 34 -0.19 17.08 6.30
C THR A 34 -1.12 17.67 5.23
N ASN A 35 -1.67 18.85 5.53
CA ASN A 35 -2.39 19.69 4.56
C ASN A 35 -1.50 20.78 3.95
N LYS A 36 -0.22 20.82 4.33
CA LYS A 36 0.77 21.78 3.80
C LYS A 36 1.19 21.36 2.39
N LYS A 37 1.73 22.32 1.62
CA LYS A 37 2.22 22.10 0.25
C LYS A 37 3.63 22.63 0.07
N GLY A 38 4.33 22.12 -0.93
CA GLY A 38 5.68 22.56 -1.30
C GLY A 38 6.67 22.48 -0.13
N ILE A 39 7.52 23.49 0.02
CA ILE A 39 8.58 23.55 1.03
C ILE A 39 8.04 23.38 2.46
N LEU A 40 6.83 23.89 2.75
CA LEU A 40 6.22 23.76 4.07
C LEU A 40 5.80 22.32 4.39
N ALA A 41 5.45 21.52 3.38
CA ALA A 41 5.21 20.09 3.55
C ALA A 41 6.53 19.33 3.75
N LEU A 42 7.57 19.67 2.99
CA LEU A 42 8.89 19.09 3.18
C LEU A 42 9.40 19.30 4.61
N LEU A 43 9.31 20.53 5.12
CA LEU A 43 9.71 20.85 6.49
C LEU A 43 8.86 20.10 7.53
N SER A 44 7.56 19.87 7.27
CA SER A 44 6.74 19.08 8.19
C SER A 44 7.18 17.63 8.26
N PHE A 45 7.54 17.00 7.13
CA PHE A 45 8.09 15.64 7.11
C PHE A 45 9.45 15.56 7.81
N LEU A 46 10.33 16.55 7.61
CA LEU A 46 11.67 16.55 8.21
C LEU A 46 11.61 16.69 9.74
N LEU A 47 10.75 17.58 10.24
CA LEU A 47 10.60 17.85 11.67
C LEU A 47 9.72 16.83 12.41
N ASP A 48 8.96 16.01 11.68
CA ASP A 48 8.13 14.98 12.28
C ASP A 48 8.99 13.88 12.92
N ARG A 49 8.64 13.54 14.17
CA ARG A 49 9.31 12.55 15.01
C ARG A 49 8.44 11.32 15.26
N GLU A 50 7.18 11.37 14.84
CA GLU A 50 6.22 10.30 15.03
C GLU A 50 6.08 9.51 13.74
N PHE A 51 6.02 8.20 13.88
CA PHE A 51 5.68 7.29 12.80
C PHE A 51 4.22 6.85 12.95
N THR A 52 3.57 6.55 11.83
CA THR A 52 2.26 5.91 11.84
C THR A 52 2.35 4.54 12.51
N GLU A 53 1.20 4.02 12.94
CA GLU A 53 1.03 2.60 13.14
C GLU A 53 1.50 1.81 11.90
N TRP A 54 1.88 0.55 12.10
CA TRP A 54 2.19 -0.35 11.00
C TRP A 54 0.91 -0.61 10.19
N MET A 55 0.93 -0.20 8.92
CA MET A 55 -0.19 -0.37 8.00
C MET A 55 0.14 -1.46 6.97
N PRO A 56 -0.83 -2.30 6.59
CA PRO A 56 -0.63 -3.31 5.56
C PRO A 56 -0.43 -2.72 4.17
N ILE A 57 0.45 -3.34 3.38
CA ILE A 57 0.63 -3.10 1.95
C ILE A 57 -0.22 -4.13 1.21
N TRP A 58 -1.25 -3.67 0.50
CA TRP A 58 -2.24 -4.55 -0.13
C TRP A 58 -1.97 -4.80 -1.61
N THR A 59 -2.12 -6.06 -2.01
CA THR A 59 -2.41 -6.47 -3.39
C THR A 59 -3.86 -6.94 -3.46
N TRP A 60 -4.57 -6.61 -4.54
CA TRP A 60 -5.94 -7.08 -4.73
C TRP A 60 -6.02 -8.10 -5.86
N VAL A 61 -6.73 -9.20 -5.61
CA VAL A 61 -7.12 -10.17 -6.63
C VAL A 61 -8.64 -10.17 -6.73
N ILE A 62 -9.15 -9.98 -7.94
CA ILE A 62 -10.58 -9.93 -8.22
C ILE A 62 -10.94 -11.08 -9.15
N GLU A 63 -11.71 -12.04 -8.66
CA GLU A 63 -12.37 -13.05 -9.48
C GLU A 63 -13.63 -12.43 -10.09
N HIS A 64 -13.57 -12.09 -11.39
CA HIS A 64 -14.67 -11.51 -12.14
C HIS A 64 -15.13 -12.50 -13.24
N PRO A 65 -16.40 -12.46 -13.68
CA PRO A 65 -16.89 -13.29 -14.79
C PRO A 65 -16.10 -13.16 -16.11
N GLU A 66 -15.39 -12.05 -16.30
CA GLU A 66 -14.56 -11.80 -17.48
C GLU A 66 -13.11 -12.27 -17.31
N GLY A 67 -12.69 -12.62 -16.09
CA GLY A 67 -11.34 -13.05 -15.79
C GLY A 67 -10.89 -12.72 -14.38
N ILE A 68 -9.66 -13.12 -14.07
CA ILE A 68 -9.00 -12.76 -12.81
C ILE A 68 -8.19 -11.48 -13.05
N PHE A 69 -8.45 -10.46 -12.25
CA PHE A 69 -7.72 -9.20 -12.27
C PHE A 69 -6.82 -9.10 -11.04
N VAL A 70 -5.56 -8.72 -11.26
CA VAL A 70 -4.62 -8.41 -10.18
C VAL A 70 -4.36 -6.90 -10.22
N ILE A 71 -4.57 -6.23 -9.09
CA ILE A 71 -4.33 -4.79 -8.93
C ILE A 71 -3.15 -4.61 -7.98
N ASP A 72 -2.14 -3.90 -8.50
CA ASP A 72 -0.83 -3.74 -7.87
C ASP A 72 -0.13 -5.10 -7.65
N THR A 73 1.11 -5.07 -7.14
CA THR A 73 1.87 -6.27 -6.78
C THR A 73 2.43 -6.20 -5.36
N GLY A 74 2.07 -5.15 -4.61
CA GLY A 74 2.56 -4.91 -3.27
C GLY A 74 4.07 -4.68 -3.26
N GLU A 75 4.73 -5.16 -2.20
CA GLU A 75 6.18 -5.03 -2.02
C GLU A 75 6.86 -6.40 -2.06
N ASN A 76 8.10 -6.45 -2.54
CA ASN A 76 8.88 -7.69 -2.57
C ASN A 76 9.82 -7.83 -1.37
N SER A 77 10.30 -9.07 -1.16
CA SER A 77 11.14 -9.41 0.00
C SER A 77 12.50 -8.70 0.03
N LYS A 78 12.97 -8.21 -1.12
CA LYS A 78 14.28 -7.55 -1.25
C LYS A 78 14.26 -6.12 -0.74
N VAL A 79 13.09 -5.56 -0.40
CA VAL A 79 12.95 -4.20 0.13
C VAL A 79 13.83 -3.90 1.35
N SER A 80 14.13 -4.96 2.13
CA SER A 80 14.99 -4.88 3.31
C SER A 80 16.48 -5.02 3.01
N GLU A 81 16.86 -5.34 1.77
CA GLU A 81 18.24 -5.48 1.36
C GLU A 81 18.94 -4.12 1.31
N ARG A 82 20.19 -4.09 1.77
CA ARG A 82 21.01 -2.88 1.71
C ARG A 82 21.17 -2.45 0.24
N ASN A 83 20.89 -1.17 -0.04
CA ASN A 83 20.92 -0.55 -1.37
C ASN A 83 19.79 -0.94 -2.33
N TYR A 84 18.74 -1.63 -1.88
CA TYR A 84 17.60 -1.97 -2.74
C TYR A 84 17.02 -0.75 -3.48
N PHE A 85 16.92 0.41 -2.80
CA PHE A 85 16.41 1.65 -3.37
C PHE A 85 17.45 2.52 -4.10
N LYS A 86 18.70 2.08 -4.22
CA LYS A 86 19.79 2.90 -4.78
C LYS A 86 19.55 3.30 -6.24
N SER A 87 18.88 2.46 -7.02
CA SER A 87 18.50 2.77 -8.41
C SER A 87 17.36 3.79 -8.52
N SER A 88 16.62 4.01 -7.44
CA SER A 88 15.42 4.86 -7.42
C SER A 88 15.70 6.30 -6.98
N GLY A 89 16.98 6.68 -6.85
CA GLY A 89 17.40 8.04 -6.50
C GLY A 89 17.23 8.42 -5.03
N ALA A 90 17.04 7.42 -4.15
CA ALA A 90 16.99 7.59 -2.69
C ALA A 90 18.38 7.59 -2.05
#